data_AF-A0A2V7SAX7-F1
#
_entry.id   AF-A0A2V7SAX7-F1
#
_cell.length_a   1.000
_cell.length_b   1.000
_cell.length_c   1.000
_cell.angle_alpha   90.00
_cell.angle_beta   90.00
_cell.angle_gamma   90.00
#
_symmetry.space_group_name_H-M   'P 1'
#
loop_
_entity.id
_entity.type
_entity.pdbx_description
1 polymer ?
#
loop_
_entity_poly.entity_id
_entity_poly.type
_entity_poly.pdbx_seq_one_letter_code
_entity_poly.pdbx_strand_id
1 'polypeptide(L)'
;MTVVTHVLATTLGVQALNLHGPEAALAYVFGVGVDADHALKAPFYLRAVGLKNQRGYYWRSSLQEPVALLWILPLCFLLGTVIPVMFFAVHLAMDYSMSYEKMPFFPYSTRVTRGWLVKVPDKLKEGVVAAALLCMNLIAFFARR
;
A
#
# COMPACT_ATOMS: atom_id res chain seq x y z
N MET A 1 3.55 5.08 1.86
CA MET A 1 4.51 4.53 2.86
C MET A 1 5.67 3.89 2.12
N THR A 2 6.71 3.39 2.78
CA THR A 2 7.76 2.62 2.07
C THR A 2 7.33 1.19 1.83
N VAL A 3 7.94 0.54 0.84
CA VAL A 3 7.74 -0.90 0.60
C VAL A 3 8.03 -1.74 1.83
N VAL A 4 9.02 -1.37 2.65
CA VAL A 4 9.37 -2.08 3.89
C VAL A 4 8.22 -2.04 4.89
N THR A 5 7.59 -0.88 5.07
CA THR A 5 6.46 -0.75 6.00
C THR A 5 5.23 -1.51 5.48
N HIS A 6 4.99 -1.51 4.17
CA HIS A 6 3.93 -2.34 3.56
C HIS A 6 4.16 -3.83 3.74
N VAL A 7 5.41 -4.30 3.57
CA VAL A 7 5.80 -5.69 3.85
C VAL A 7 5.57 -6.05 5.31
N LEU A 8 5.97 -5.19 6.25
CA LEU A 8 5.76 -5.45 7.68
C LEU A 8 4.27 -5.50 8.05
N ALA A 9 3.46 -4.59 7.52
CA ALA A 9 2.01 -4.58 7.77
C ALA A 9 1.34 -5.81 7.18
N THR A 10 1.70 -6.17 5.95
CA THR A 10 1.19 -7.36 5.27
C THR A 10 1.59 -8.64 6.01
N THR A 11 2.86 -8.75 6.42
CA THR A 11 3.37 -9.89 7.19
C THR A 11 2.65 -10.02 8.52
N LEU A 12 2.41 -8.90 9.22
CA LEU A 12 1.63 -8.91 10.46
C LEU A 12 0.19 -9.38 10.23
N GLY A 13 -0.47 -8.91 9.17
CA GLY A 13 -1.83 -9.34 8.81
C GLY A 13 -1.90 -10.82 8.44
N VAL A 14 -0.96 -11.31 7.62
CA VAL A 14 -0.83 -12.74 7.26
C VAL A 14 -0.64 -13.59 8.50
N GLN A 15 0.23 -13.15 9.41
CA GLN A 15 0.37 -13.79 10.70
C GLN A 15 -0.97 -13.75 11.44
N ALA A 16 -1.48 -12.58 11.81
CA ALA A 16 -2.68 -12.41 12.65
C ALA A 16 -3.90 -13.24 12.18
N LEU A 17 -4.10 -13.36 10.86
CA LEU A 17 -5.18 -14.11 10.24
C LEU A 17 -4.84 -15.58 9.96
N ASN A 18 -3.61 -16.01 10.26
CA ASN A 18 -3.08 -17.35 10.03
C ASN A 18 -3.23 -17.80 8.56
N LEU A 19 -2.91 -16.91 7.62
CA LEU A 19 -3.04 -17.19 6.18
C LEU A 19 -1.84 -18.02 5.69
N HIS A 20 -2.12 -18.99 4.82
CA HIS A 20 -1.11 -19.90 4.26
C HIS A 20 -1.26 -20.05 2.74
N GLY A 21 -0.19 -20.50 2.08
CA GLY A 21 -0.21 -20.86 0.66
C GLY A 21 -0.81 -19.75 -0.25
N PRO A 22 -1.85 -20.05 -1.05
CA PRO A 22 -2.46 -19.07 -1.95
C PRO A 22 -3.01 -17.82 -1.26
N GLU A 23 -3.53 -17.94 -0.03
CA GLU A 23 -4.09 -16.82 0.73
C GLU A 23 -3.01 -15.82 1.12
N ALA A 24 -1.87 -16.32 1.61
CA ALA A 24 -0.70 -15.51 1.89
C ALA A 24 -0.17 -14.85 0.60
N ALA A 25 -0.15 -15.57 -0.52
CA ALA A 25 0.26 -15.00 -1.80
C ALA A 25 -0.65 -13.84 -2.22
N LEU A 26 -1.97 -13.98 -2.13
CA LEU A 26 -2.92 -12.90 -2.40
C LEU A 26 -2.68 -11.71 -1.46
N ALA A 27 -2.47 -11.96 -0.16
CA ALA A 27 -2.16 -10.89 0.78
C ALA A 27 -0.92 -10.08 0.38
N TYR A 28 0.18 -10.75 -0.03
CA TYR A 28 1.39 -10.06 -0.50
C TYR A 28 1.20 -9.34 -1.85
N VAL A 29 0.45 -9.91 -2.78
CA VAL A 29 0.13 -9.24 -4.06
C VAL A 29 -0.63 -7.94 -3.81
N PHE A 30 -1.65 -7.96 -2.94
CA PHE A 30 -2.52 -6.80 -2.72
C PHE A 30 -2.02 -5.81 -1.65
N GLY A 31 -1.22 -6.28 -0.70
CA GLY A 31 -0.62 -5.43 0.34
C GLY A 31 0.70 -4.78 -0.08
N VAL A 32 1.44 -5.41 -1.01
CA VAL A 32 2.79 -4.97 -1.44
C VAL A 32 2.91 -4.92 -2.96
N GLY A 33 2.47 -5.96 -3.66
CA GLY A 33 2.67 -6.11 -5.11
C GLY A 33 1.98 -5.03 -5.95
N VAL A 34 0.92 -4.40 -5.45
CA VAL A 34 0.27 -3.26 -6.10
C VAL A 34 1.18 -2.05 -6.29
N ASP A 35 2.31 -1.98 -5.58
CA ASP A 35 3.37 -0.97 -5.77
C ASP A 35 4.38 -1.34 -6.87
N ALA A 36 4.33 -2.54 -7.47
CA ALA A 36 5.33 -2.97 -8.45
C ALA A 36 5.31 -2.13 -9.73
N ASP A 37 4.20 -1.46 -10.03
CA ASP A 37 4.04 -0.49 -11.10
C ASP A 37 4.98 0.72 -10.96
N HIS A 38 5.46 1.03 -9.75
CA HIS A 38 6.50 2.05 -9.54
C HIS A 38 7.78 1.70 -10.30
N ALA A 39 8.15 0.41 -10.41
CA ALA A 39 9.33 0.00 -11.16
C ALA A 39 9.17 0.30 -12.67
N LEU A 40 7.94 0.17 -13.18
CA LEU A 40 7.60 0.50 -14.57
C LEU A 40 7.55 2.02 -14.78
N LYS A 41 7.08 2.79 -13.80
CA LYS A 41 6.98 4.26 -13.86
C LYS A 41 8.29 4.98 -13.57
N ALA A 42 9.22 4.37 -12.84
CA ALA A 42 10.47 5.00 -12.42
C ALA A 42 11.29 5.58 -13.60
N PRO A 43 11.45 4.91 -14.76
CA PRO A 43 12.14 5.51 -15.90
C PRO A 43 11.44 6.77 -16.44
N PHE A 44 10.11 6.79 -16.48
CA PHE A 44 9.33 7.95 -16.94
C PHE A 44 9.43 9.10 -15.94
N TYR A 45 9.37 8.80 -14.64
CA TYR A 45 9.60 9.76 -13.58
C TYR A 45 10.99 10.41 -13.68
N LEU A 46 12.04 9.59 -13.84
CA LEU A 46 13.41 10.09 -13.98
C LEU A 46 13.58 11.00 -15.20
N ARG A 47 12.92 10.68 -16.33
CA ARG A 47 12.94 11.53 -17.53
C ARG A 47 12.19 12.86 -17.35
N ALA A 48 11.06 12.85 -16.64
CA ALA A 48 10.20 14.02 -16.50
C ALA A 48 10.62 14.95 -15.34
N VAL A 49 11.11 14.38 -14.23
CA VAL A 49 11.31 15.08 -12.94
C VAL A 49 12.77 15.01 -12.47
N GLY A 50 13.56 14.07 -13.00
CA GLY A 50 14.95 13.84 -12.56
C GLY A 50 15.03 13.23 -11.16
N LEU A 51 16.10 13.55 -10.43
CA LEU A 51 16.33 13.10 -9.05
C LEU A 51 15.60 13.94 -7.99
N LYS A 52 14.73 14.87 -8.42
CA LYS A 52 13.97 15.72 -7.48
C LYS A 52 12.96 14.84 -6.72
N ASN A 53 12.76 15.13 -5.44
CA ASN A 53 11.80 14.41 -4.60
C ASN A 53 10.38 14.99 -4.75
N GLN A 54 9.72 14.73 -5.88
CA GLN A 54 8.32 15.08 -6.12
C GLN A 54 7.45 13.82 -6.09
N ARG A 55 6.99 13.44 -4.89
CA ARG A 55 6.13 12.25 -4.68
C ARG A 55 4.67 12.48 -5.11
N GLY A 56 4.46 13.02 -6.31
CA GLY A 56 3.14 13.34 -6.88
C GLY A 56 2.68 12.32 -7.93
N TYR A 57 1.84 12.77 -8.87
CA TYR A 57 1.20 11.95 -9.90
C TYR A 57 2.15 11.09 -10.76
N TYR A 58 3.36 11.59 -11.05
CA TYR A 58 4.33 10.85 -11.87
C TYR A 58 4.89 9.58 -11.20
N TRP A 59 4.67 9.42 -9.88
CA TRP A 59 5.18 8.28 -9.12
C TRP A 59 4.14 7.16 -8.95
N ARG A 60 2.84 7.47 -8.82
CA ARG A 60 1.77 6.48 -8.51
C ARG A 60 0.95 6.06 -9.73
N SER A 61 0.43 4.84 -9.79
CA SER A 61 -0.61 4.45 -10.77
C SER A 61 -1.98 4.24 -10.15
N SER A 62 -2.98 4.06 -11.03
CA SER A 62 -4.34 3.68 -10.66
C SER A 62 -4.43 2.35 -9.89
N LEU A 63 -3.40 1.50 -9.92
CA LEU A 63 -3.38 0.23 -9.17
C LEU A 63 -3.29 0.44 -7.65
N GLN A 64 -2.78 1.59 -7.20
CA GLN A 64 -2.62 1.93 -5.77
C GLN A 64 -3.67 2.94 -5.28
N GLU A 65 -4.66 3.24 -6.12
CA GLU A 65 -5.67 4.26 -5.85
C GLU A 65 -7.04 3.60 -5.67
N PRO A 66 -8.00 4.21 -4.95
CA PRO A 66 -9.34 3.68 -4.71
C PRO A 66 -10.08 3.18 -5.95
N VAL A 67 -9.81 3.75 -7.13
CA VAL A 67 -10.31 3.26 -8.43
C VAL A 67 -10.04 1.77 -8.66
N ALA A 68 -8.96 1.20 -8.11
CA ALA A 68 -8.64 -0.20 -8.24
C ALA A 68 -9.70 -1.12 -7.62
N LEU A 69 -10.49 -0.61 -6.65
CA LEU A 69 -11.61 -1.36 -6.08
C LEU A 69 -12.64 -1.80 -7.14
N LEU A 70 -12.75 -1.07 -8.26
CA LEU A 70 -13.64 -1.43 -9.37
C LEU A 70 -13.33 -2.82 -9.96
N TRP A 71 -12.09 -3.28 -9.88
CA TRP A 71 -11.70 -4.61 -10.36
C TRP A 71 -11.31 -5.56 -9.22
N ILE A 72 -10.82 -5.05 -8.08
CA ILE A 72 -10.50 -5.89 -6.90
C ILE A 72 -11.78 -6.52 -6.32
N LEU A 73 -12.89 -5.77 -6.25
CA LEU A 73 -14.15 -6.30 -5.72
C LEU A 73 -14.72 -7.44 -6.58
N PRO A 74 -14.82 -7.31 -7.93
CA PRO A 74 -15.13 -8.44 -8.80
C PRO A 74 -14.18 -9.63 -8.63
N LEU A 75 -12.87 -9.39 -8.50
CA LEU A 75 -11.89 -10.45 -8.26
C LEU A 75 -12.16 -11.19 -6.95
N CYS A 76 -12.43 -10.47 -5.86
CA CYS A 76 -12.83 -11.06 -4.58
C CYS A 76 -14.07 -11.95 -4.72
N PHE A 77 -15.07 -11.49 -5.46
CA PHE A 77 -16.28 -12.27 -5.73
C PHE A 77 -15.96 -13.56 -6.51
N LEU A 78 -15.16 -13.45 -7.57
CA LEU A 78 -14.77 -14.61 -8.40
C LEU A 78 -13.93 -15.64 -7.63
N LEU A 79 -13.04 -15.17 -6.75
CA LEU A 79 -12.18 -16.04 -5.95
C LEU A 79 -12.86 -16.55 -4.66
N GLY A 80 -14.05 -16.06 -4.32
CA GLY A 80 -14.73 -16.41 -3.08
C GLY A 80 -13.97 -15.99 -1.81
N THR A 81 -13.18 -14.90 -1.86
CA THR A 81 -12.36 -14.45 -0.73
C THR A 81 -12.29 -12.93 -0.63
N VAL A 82 -12.18 -12.42 0.60
CA VAL A 82 -12.02 -10.99 0.91
C VAL A 82 -10.56 -10.57 1.06
N ILE A 83 -9.60 -11.50 0.98
CA ILE A 83 -8.17 -11.22 1.21
C ILE A 83 -7.64 -10.08 0.34
N PRO A 84 -7.84 -10.07 -1.00
CA PRO A 84 -7.38 -8.97 -1.84
C PRO A 84 -7.84 -7.59 -1.36
N VAL A 85 -9.14 -7.43 -1.08
CA VAL A 85 -9.69 -6.13 -0.66
C VAL A 85 -9.21 -5.73 0.74
N MET A 86 -9.05 -6.69 1.67
CA MET A 86 -8.54 -6.39 3.01
C MET A 86 -7.11 -5.86 2.96
N PHE A 87 -6.20 -6.54 2.27
CA PHE A 87 -4.80 -6.13 2.20
C PHE A 87 -4.60 -4.89 1.33
N PHE A 88 -5.40 -4.74 0.28
CA PHE A 88 -5.44 -3.49 -0.48
C PHE A 88 -5.95 -2.31 0.36
N ALA A 89 -6.93 -2.51 1.24
CA ALA A 89 -7.41 -1.46 2.14
C ALA A 89 -6.33 -1.04 3.16
N VAL A 90 -5.55 -1.98 3.70
CA VAL A 90 -4.38 -1.69 4.55
C VAL A 90 -3.36 -0.87 3.78
N HIS A 91 -3.02 -1.31 2.56
CA HIS A 91 -2.11 -0.61 1.66
C HIS A 91 -2.58 0.84 1.41
N LEU A 92 -3.83 1.01 0.98
CA LEU A 92 -4.43 2.32 0.77
C LEU A 92 -4.36 3.17 2.03
N ALA A 93 -4.66 2.60 3.19
CA ALA A 93 -4.66 3.37 4.43
C ALA A 93 -3.27 3.88 4.81
N MET A 94 -2.26 3.04 4.64
CA MET A 94 -0.86 3.41 4.84
C MET A 94 -0.44 4.53 3.88
N ASP A 95 -0.84 4.47 2.63
CA ASP A 95 -0.51 5.49 1.64
C ASP A 95 -1.29 6.80 1.82
N TYR A 96 -2.58 6.71 2.16
CA TYR A 96 -3.43 7.87 2.48
C TYR A 96 -3.14 8.49 3.84
N SER A 97 -2.31 7.87 4.69
CA SER A 97 -1.74 8.55 5.85
C SER A 97 -0.69 9.61 5.46
N MET A 98 -0.08 9.49 4.28
CA MET A 98 1.01 10.37 3.85
C MET A 98 0.52 11.69 3.25
N SER A 99 1.31 12.74 3.38
CA SER A 99 0.90 14.11 3.05
C SER A 99 0.84 14.42 1.54
N TYR A 100 1.52 13.62 0.71
CA TYR A 100 1.61 13.86 -0.73
C TYR A 100 0.26 13.74 -1.46
N GLU A 101 0.21 14.38 -2.63
CA GLU A 101 -0.96 14.47 -3.49
C GLU A 101 -1.31 13.13 -4.15
N LYS A 102 -2.62 12.90 -4.33
CA LYS A 102 -3.20 11.64 -4.81
C LYS A 102 -4.32 11.92 -5.80
N MET A 103 -4.61 10.97 -6.67
CA MET A 103 -5.72 11.05 -7.63
C MET A 103 -6.60 9.80 -7.52
N PRO A 104 -7.56 9.78 -6.58
CA PRO A 104 -8.26 8.55 -6.18
C PRO A 104 -9.01 7.84 -7.31
N PHE A 105 -9.38 8.58 -8.35
CA PHE A 105 -10.27 8.14 -9.42
C PHE A 105 -9.61 8.18 -10.80
N PHE A 106 -8.29 8.39 -10.89
CA PHE A 106 -7.57 8.35 -12.16
C PHE A 106 -7.63 6.93 -12.77
N PRO A 107 -7.87 6.72 -14.08
CA PRO A 107 -7.89 7.71 -15.17
C PRO A 107 -9.25 8.38 -15.43
N TYR A 108 -10.31 8.02 -14.70
CA TYR A 108 -11.66 8.54 -14.95
C TYR A 108 -11.88 9.97 -14.43
N SER A 109 -11.04 10.43 -13.49
CA SER A 109 -11.02 11.81 -13.02
C SER A 109 -9.61 12.25 -12.62
N THR A 110 -9.30 13.52 -12.87
CA THR A 110 -8.04 14.18 -12.49
C THR A 110 -8.13 14.91 -11.16
N ARG A 111 -9.21 14.70 -10.38
CA ARG A 111 -9.39 15.35 -9.06
C ARG A 111 -8.25 14.96 -8.12
N VAL A 112 -7.54 15.98 -7.65
CA VAL A 112 -6.45 15.83 -6.68
C VAL A 112 -6.98 15.87 -5.25
N THR A 113 -6.47 14.98 -4.41
CA THR A 113 -6.69 14.97 -2.96
C THR A 113 -5.37 14.84 -2.21
N ARG A 114 -5.40 14.96 -0.89
CA ARG A 114 -4.26 14.68 0.00
C ARG A 114 -4.65 13.64 1.03
N GLY A 115 -3.66 13.10 1.73
CA GLY A 115 -3.90 12.18 2.84
C GLY A 115 -4.61 12.83 4.03
N TRP A 116 -4.97 12.02 5.03
CA TRP A 116 -5.70 12.50 6.22
C TRP A 116 -4.81 13.02 7.34
N LEU A 117 -3.52 12.64 7.41
CA LEU A 117 -2.58 13.13 8.44
C LEU A 117 -1.67 14.28 7.95
N VAL A 118 -2.16 15.20 7.12
CA VAL A 118 -1.32 16.26 6.52
C VAL A 118 -0.56 17.14 7.53
N LYS A 119 -1.06 17.25 8.76
CA LYS A 119 -0.43 18.07 9.82
C LYS A 119 0.74 17.38 10.53
N VAL A 120 0.90 16.07 10.34
CA VAL A 120 1.98 15.29 10.97
C VAL A 120 3.12 15.13 9.95
N PRO A 121 4.40 15.30 10.35
CA PRO A 121 5.53 15.08 9.46
C PRO A 121 5.58 13.64 8.94
N ASP A 122 5.74 13.46 7.62
CA ASP A 122 5.74 12.14 6.98
C ASP A 122 6.85 11.22 7.51
N LYS A 123 8.04 11.76 7.81
CA LYS A 123 9.13 10.99 8.44
C LYS A 123 8.76 10.44 9.81
N LEU A 124 7.99 11.22 10.58
CA LEU A 124 7.53 10.79 11.91
C LEU A 124 6.50 9.67 11.79
N LYS A 125 5.52 9.81 10.90
CA LYS A 125 4.55 8.73 10.61
C LYS A 125 5.27 7.44 10.23
N GLU A 126 6.23 7.56 9.32
CA GLU A 126 7.00 6.42 8.84
C GLU A 126 7.79 5.73 9.95
N GLY A 127 8.53 6.51 10.76
CA GLY A 127 9.30 5.96 11.88
C GLY A 127 8.42 5.27 12.92
N VAL A 128 7.30 5.90 13.29
CA VAL A 128 6.37 5.34 14.28
C VAL A 128 5.71 4.06 13.75
N VAL A 129 5.20 4.08 12.52
CA VAL A 129 4.55 2.91 11.90
C VAL A 129 5.55 1.77 11.72
N ALA A 130 6.77 2.06 11.24
CA ALA A 130 7.81 1.04 11.07
C ALA A 130 8.19 0.39 12.41
N ALA A 131 8.44 1.18 13.45
CA ALA A 131 8.78 0.67 14.77
C ALA A 131 7.65 -0.18 15.37
N ALA A 132 6.41 0.31 15.30
CA ALA A 132 5.25 -0.41 15.80
C ALA A 132 5.05 -1.75 15.08
N LEU A 133 5.07 -1.74 13.74
CA LEU A 133 4.91 -2.95 12.94
C LEU A 133 6.04 -3.96 13.18
N LEU A 134 7.28 -3.51 13.31
CA LEU A 134 8.41 -4.38 13.63
C LEU A 134 8.19 -5.06 14.99
N CYS A 135 7.91 -4.28 16.04
CA CYS A 135 7.65 -4.81 17.38
C CYS A 135 6.49 -5.81 17.39
N MET A 136 5.37 -5.49 16.72
CA MET A 136 4.22 -6.38 16.65
C MET A 136 4.52 -7.68 15.88
N ASN A 137 5.28 -7.62 14.79
CA ASN A 137 5.72 -8.83 14.07
C ASN A 137 6.61 -9.71 14.96
N LEU A 138 7.55 -9.11 15.71
CA LEU A 138 8.41 -9.85 16.64
C LEU A 138 7.58 -10.51 17.74
N ILE A 139 6.64 -9.77 18.35
CA ILE A 139 5.73 -10.32 19.37
C ILE A 139 4.91 -11.48 18.79
N ALA A 140 4.32 -11.31 17.61
CA ALA A 140 3.54 -12.36 16.95
C ALA A 140 4.38 -13.61 16.64
N PHE A 141 5.63 -13.41 16.21
CA PHE A 141 6.57 -14.50 15.96
C PHE A 141 6.91 -15.28 17.23
N PHE A 142 7.20 -14.59 18.33
CA PHE A 142 7.54 -15.23 19.60
C PHE A 142 6.33 -15.87 20.29
N ALA A 143 5.13 -15.29 20.15
CA ALA A 143 3.90 -15.85 20.74
C ALA A 143 3.40 -17.12 20.04
N ARG A 144 3.94 -17.44 18.85
CA ARG A 144 3.60 -18.63 18.06
C ARG A 144 4.61 -19.76 18.19
N ARG A 145 5.72 -19.52 18.89
CA ARG A 145 6.66 -20.56 19.32
C ARG A 145 6.19 -21.16 20.63
#